data_AF-R6I4D2-F1
#
_entry.id   AF-R6I4D2-F1
#
_cell.length_a   1.000
_cell.length_b   1.000
_cell.length_c   1.000
_cell.angle_alpha   90.00
_cell.angle_beta   90.00
_cell.angle_gamma   90.00
#
_symmetry.space_group_name_H-M   'P 1'
#
loop_
_entity.id
_entity.type
_entity.pdbx_description
1 polymer ?
#
loop_
_entity_poly.entity_id
_entity_poly.type
_entity_poly.pdbx_seq_one_letter_code
_entity_poly.pdbx_strand_id
1 'polypeptide(L)' 'MPIVDIDIDALRAYLLDYCGTAMFSGFPVAVLDVADIERASGEELCRIAERLGVDLRRFVVQ' A
#
# COMPACT_ATOMS: atom_id res chain seq x y z
N MET A 1 13.03 -3.61 -20.98
CA MET A 1 12.01 -3.12 -20.04
C MET A 1 12.78 -2.44 -18.93
N PRO A 2 12.57 -1.14 -18.64
CA PRO A 2 13.23 -0.53 -17.49
C PRO A 2 12.81 -1.33 -16.25
N ILE A 3 13.79 -1.75 -15.46
CA ILE A 3 13.57 -2.34 -14.15
C ILE A 3 13.19 -1.14 -13.30
N VAL A 4 11.91 -1.03 -12.97
CA VAL A 4 11.38 0.06 -12.16
C VAL A 4 11.37 -0.47 -10.73
N ASP A 5 12.31 -0.02 -9.92
CA ASP A 5 12.33 -0.35 -8.50
C ASP A 5 11.26 0.49 -7.78
N ILE A 6 10.46 -0.16 -6.96
CA ILE A 6 9.43 0.49 -6.14
C ILE A 6 9.95 0.49 -4.71
N ASP A 7 9.92 1.66 -4.07
CA ASP A 7 10.15 1.80 -2.64
C ASP A 7 8.99 1.16 -1.87
N ILE A 8 9.20 -0.10 -1.51
CA ILE A 8 8.23 -0.92 -0.78
C ILE A 8 8.02 -0.38 0.64
N ASP A 9 9.04 0.23 1.25
CA ASP A 9 8.92 0.77 2.61
C ASP A 9 8.05 2.02 2.61
N ALA A 10 8.25 2.91 1.64
CA ALA A 10 7.38 4.08 1.45
C ALA A 10 5.94 3.67 1.10
N LEU A 11 5.77 2.66 0.24
CA LEU A 11 4.45 2.12 -0.10
C LEU A 11 3.75 1.54 1.12
N ARG A 12 4.47 0.76 1.94
CA ARG A 12 3.94 0.17 3.18
C ARG A 12 3.51 1.27 4.16
N ALA A 13 4.37 2.25 4.41
CA ALA A 13 4.06 3.37 5.29
C ALA A 13 2.81 4.13 4.84
N TYR A 14 2.68 4.38 3.53
CA TYR A 14 1.50 5.05 2.97
C TYR A 14 0.22 4.22 3.17
N LEU A 15 0.27 2.91 2.92
CA LEU A 15 -0.87 2.02 3.09
C LEU A 15 -1.30 1.91 4.56
N LEU A 16 -0.34 1.89 5.50
CA LEU A 16 -0.60 1.89 6.93
C LEU A 16 -1.29 3.19 7.39
N ASP A 17 -0.79 4.34 6.93
CA ASP A 17 -1.37 5.66 7.22
C ASP A 17 -2.78 5.82 6.62
N TYR A 18 -2.96 5.33 5.38
CA TYR A 18 -4.25 5.30 4.70
C TYR A 18 -5.27 4.44 5.46
N CYS A 19 -4.89 3.24 5.91
CA CYS A 19 -5.77 2.39 6.73
C CYS A 19 -6.06 3.00 8.11
N GLY A 20 -5.07 3.63 8.77
CA GLY A 20 -5.28 4.34 10.03
C GLY A 20 -6.28 5.49 9.90
N THR A 21 -6.20 6.26 8.81
CA THR A 21 -7.13 7.35 8.51
C THR A 21 -8.52 6.81 8.07
N ALA A 22 -8.56 5.70 7.33
CA ALA A 22 -9.80 5.07 6.85
C ALA A 22 -10.60 4.41 7.98
N MET A 23 -9.94 3.80 8.96
CA MET A 23 -10.60 3.28 10.17
C MET A 23 -11.36 4.38 10.92
N PHE A 24 -10.87 5.61 10.88
CA PHE A 24 -11.53 6.76 11.51
C PHE A 24 -12.76 7.27 10.73
N SER A 25 -12.87 6.97 9.43
CA SER A 25 -13.93 7.46 8.54
C SER A 25 -15.06 6.45 8.28
N GLY A 26 -15.03 5.27 8.89
CA GLY A 26 -16.11 4.27 8.79
C GLY A 26 -16.24 3.62 7.41
N PHE A 27 -15.19 3.72 6.58
CA PHE A 27 -15.19 3.20 5.21
C PHE A 27 -14.90 1.68 5.18
N PRO A 28 -15.40 0.90 4.20
CA PRO A 28 -15.27 -0.57 4.15
C PRO A 28 -13.84 -1.11 3.95
N VAL A 29 -12.80 -0.26 4.02
CA VAL A 29 -11.38 -0.66 3.96
C VAL A 29 -10.99 -1.52 5.16
N ALA A 30 -11.80 -1.54 6.23
CA ALA A 30 -11.63 -2.34 7.45
C ALA A 30 -11.55 -3.88 7.26
N VAL A 31 -11.60 -4.40 6.04
CA VAL A 31 -11.32 -5.83 5.76
C VAL A 31 -9.82 -6.10 5.64
N LEU A 32 -9.01 -5.09 5.31
CA LEU A 32 -7.56 -5.24 5.21
C LEU A 32 -6.96 -4.88 6.57
N ASP A 33 -6.48 -5.90 7.28
CA ASP A 33 -5.93 -5.70 8.61
C ASP A 33 -4.57 -5.00 8.49
N VAL A 34 -4.26 -4.11 9.43
CA VAL A 34 -2.97 -3.40 9.46
C VAL A 34 -1.82 -4.42 9.52
N ALA A 35 -2.04 -5.52 10.23
CA ALA A 35 -1.11 -6.64 10.33
C ALA A 35 -0.84 -7.32 8.97
N ASP A 36 -1.82 -7.38 8.06
CA ASP A 36 -1.63 -7.94 6.73
C ASP A 36 -0.71 -7.04 5.89
N ILE A 37 -0.89 -5.71 6.00
CA ILE A 37 -0.02 -4.73 5.32
C ILE A 37 1.38 -4.77 5.90
N GLU A 38 1.57 -4.96 7.21
CA GLU A 38 2.91 -5.07 7.83
C GLU A 38 3.67 -6.34 7.43
N ARG A 39 2.95 -7.43 7.11
CA ARG A 39 3.55 -8.73 6.77
C ARG A 39 3.59 -9.01 5.27
N ALA A 40 2.86 -8.23 4.47
CA ALA A 40 2.80 -8.40 3.02
C ALA A 40 4.18 -8.25 2.37
N SER A 41 4.41 -9.09 1.35
CA SER A 41 5.56 -8.96 0.45
C SER A 41 5.44 -7.72 -0.44
N GLY A 42 6.53 -7.30 -1.09
CA GLY A 42 6.52 -6.15 -2.00
C GLY A 42 5.49 -6.27 -3.12
N GLU A 43 5.35 -7.47 -3.72
CA GLU A 43 4.31 -7.72 -4.72
C GLU A 43 2.89 -7.63 -4.15
N GLU A 44 2.66 -8.17 -2.95
CA GLU A 44 1.33 -8.09 -2.32
C GLU A 44 0.96 -6.66 -1.98
N LEU A 45 1.90 -5.85 -1.49
CA LEU A 45 1.69 -4.43 -1.27
C LEU A 45 1.31 -3.71 -2.55
N CYS A 46 1.97 -4.03 -3.67
CA CYS A 46 1.60 -3.48 -4.98
C CYS A 46 0.15 -3.85 -5.37
N ARG A 47 -0.25 -5.12 -5.21
CA ARG A 47 -1.63 -5.54 -5.51
C ARG A 47 -2.66 -4.90 -4.58
N ILE A 48 -2.34 -4.74 -3.31
CA ILE A 48 -3.19 -4.04 -2.33
C ILE A 48 -3.36 -2.58 -2.76
N ALA A 49 -2.26 -1.91 -3.10
CA ALA A 49 -2.26 -0.53 -3.57
C ALA A 49 -3.12 -0.36 -4.83
N GLU A 50 -2.98 -1.22 -5.84
CA GLU A 50 -3.80 -1.21 -7.05
C GLU A 50 -5.30 -1.39 -6.74
N ARG A 51 -5.64 -2.34 -5.86
CA ARG A 51 -7.03 -2.56 -5.42
C ARG A 51 -7.62 -1.36 -4.69
N LEU A 52 -6.79 -0.59 -3.99
CA LEU A 52 -7.17 0.64 -3.31
C LEU A 52 -7.15 1.87 -4.25
N GLY A 53 -6.75 1.70 -5.52
CA GLY A 53 -6.63 2.80 -6.48
C GLY A 53 -5.43 3.71 -6.25
N VAL A 54 -4.42 3.23 -5.52
CA VAL A 54 -3.18 3.96 -5.23
C VAL A 54 -2.24 3.87 -6.43
N ASP A 55 -1.74 5.01 -6.88
CA ASP A 55 -0.79 5.07 -8.00
C ASP A 55 0.63 4.68 -7.58
N LEU A 56 1.08 3.50 -8.01
CA LEU A 56 2.40 2.95 -7.72
C LEU A 56 3.55 3.80 -8.29
N ARG A 57 3.30 4.62 -9.31
CA ARG A 57 4.32 5.50 -9.91
C ARG A 57 4.88 6.52 -8.92
N ARG A 58 4.14 6.80 -7.83
CA ARG A 58 4.57 7.71 -6.75
C ARG A 58 5.71 7.14 -5.90
N PHE A 59 5.90 5.83 -5.94
CA PHE A 59 6.86 5.10 -5.13
C PHE A 59 8.02 4.56 -5.96
N VAL A 60 8.09 4.94 -7.24
CA VAL A 60 9.19 4.52 -8.12
C VAL A 60 10.48 5.22 -7.70
N VAL A 61 11.54 4.43 -7.52
CA VAL A 61 12.91 4.87 -7.26
C VAL A 61 13.81 4.52 -8.46
N GLN A 62 14.85 5.34 -8.67
CA GLN A 62 15.83 5.20 -9.75
C GLN A 62 17.21 4.89 -9.21
#